data_AF-A0A953JQQ6-F1
#
_entry.id   AF-A0A953JQQ6-F1
#
_cell.length_a   1.000
_cell.length_b   1.000
_cell.length_c   1.000
_cell.angle_alpha   90.00
_cell.angle_beta   90.00
_cell.angle_gamma   90.00
#
_symmetry.space_group_name_H-M   'P 1'
#
loop_
_entity.id
_entity.type
_entity.pdbx_description
1 polymer ?
#
loop_
_entity_poly.entity_id
_entity_poly.type
_entity_poly.pdbx_seq_one_letter_code
_entity_poly.pdbx_strand_id
1 'polypeptide(L)'
;MSEPNHRSPRVDKLNELPTTERRVAMRRLASAGRDVIELMSSSAATADELDAAADSLESVVEILRGHSTGSAYEGVSEMANAGDRLPGRERLQDVNDPELWAQFDYSPFIGLANPMSPPMRLDYEGDRVVCDVTFGSAYEGPPACVHGGYVAAAFDEVLGAAQSLSGDQGMTARLTVNYRSPTPLHEPLRIEAWLDRREGRKIFVNGEMRAGERLTAEAEGLFIAFDPAKFAKLLEARAEMQAAKTDTSRRA
;
A
#
# COMPACT_ATOMS: atom_id res chain seq x y z
N MET A 1 -13.57 10.45 32.71
CA MET A 1 -13.95 10.38 31.30
C MET A 1 -12.70 9.98 30.55
N SER A 2 -12.59 8.73 30.10
CA SER A 2 -11.45 8.25 29.34
C SER A 2 -11.44 8.91 27.97
N GLU A 3 -10.32 9.52 27.57
CA GLU A 3 -10.12 10.01 26.21
C GLU A 3 -10.41 8.88 25.20
N PRO A 4 -11.05 9.17 24.05
CA PRO A 4 -11.21 8.18 23.01
C PRO A 4 -9.82 7.78 22.51
N ASN A 5 -9.49 6.49 22.61
CA ASN A 5 -8.27 5.95 22.04
C ASN A 5 -8.36 6.13 20.50
N HIS A 6 -7.63 7.10 19.96
CA HIS A 6 -7.68 7.51 18.55
C HIS A 6 -6.92 6.58 17.60
N ARG A 7 -6.56 5.37 18.05
CA ARG A 7 -6.04 4.33 17.15
C ARG A 7 -7.19 3.58 16.51
N SER A 8 -7.11 3.36 15.20
CA SER A 8 -8.03 2.45 14.51
C SER A 8 -7.87 1.05 15.12
N PRO A 9 -8.85 0.51 15.89
CA PRO A 9 -8.73 -0.80 16.53
C PRO A 9 -8.59 -1.94 15.52
N ARG A 10 -8.77 -1.64 14.23
CA ARG A 10 -8.68 -2.54 13.08
C ARG A 10 -7.26 -2.69 12.55
N VAL A 11 -6.43 -1.66 12.68
CA VAL A 11 -5.01 -1.69 12.27
C VAL A 11 -4.16 -2.34 13.38
N ASP A 12 -4.46 -2.02 14.64
CA ASP A 12 -3.75 -2.62 15.79
C ASP A 12 -3.92 -4.15 15.84
N LYS A 13 -5.15 -4.65 15.68
CA LYS A 13 -5.42 -6.09 15.61
C LYS A 13 -4.68 -6.81 14.47
N LEU A 14 -4.35 -6.08 13.40
CA LEU A 14 -3.65 -6.65 12.26
C LEU A 14 -2.14 -6.77 12.51
N ASN A 15 -1.56 -5.84 13.27
CA ASN A 15 -0.19 -5.92 13.76
C ASN A 15 0.02 -7.05 14.77
N GLU A 16 -1.05 -7.46 15.46
CA GLU A 16 -1.05 -8.55 16.45
C GLU A 16 -1.13 -9.95 15.81
N LEU A 17 -1.43 -10.06 14.51
CA LEU A 17 -1.54 -11.36 13.85
C LEU A 17 -0.17 -12.01 13.67
N PRO A 18 -0.02 -13.30 14.04
CA PRO A 18 1.24 -14.02 13.88
C PRO A 18 1.63 -14.07 12.40
N THR A 19 2.89 -13.75 12.11
CA THR A 19 3.44 -13.91 10.76
C THR A 19 3.73 -15.39 10.53
N THR A 20 3.11 -15.99 9.51
CA THR A 20 3.35 -17.39 9.14
C THR A 20 4.72 -17.58 8.48
N GLU A 21 5.20 -18.83 8.44
CA GLU A 21 6.44 -19.18 7.73
C GLU A 21 6.37 -18.78 6.24
N ARG A 22 5.21 -18.94 5.61
CA ARG A 22 4.97 -18.53 4.22
C ARG A 22 5.11 -17.03 4.04
N ARG A 23 4.55 -16.21 4.93
CA ARG A 23 4.69 -14.74 4.87
C ARG A 23 6.12 -14.29 5.08
N VAL A 24 6.85 -14.92 6.00
CA VAL A 24 8.29 -14.65 6.18
C VAL A 24 9.04 -14.94 4.88
N ALA A 25 8.80 -16.09 4.25
CA ALA A 25 9.43 -16.45 2.98
C ALA A 25 9.06 -15.47 1.84
N MET A 26 7.79 -15.07 1.73
CA MET A 26 7.34 -14.12 0.71
C MET A 26 7.94 -12.73 0.90
N ARG A 27 8.00 -12.23 2.14
CA ARG A 27 8.64 -10.94 2.47
C ARG A 27 10.13 -10.96 2.16
N ARG A 28 10.82 -12.09 2.42
CA ARG A 28 12.23 -12.29 2.03
C ARG A 28 12.40 -12.23 0.52
N LEU A 29 11.55 -12.92 -0.24
CA LEU A 29 11.58 -12.91 -1.70
C LEU A 29 11.33 -11.49 -2.24
N ALA A 30 10.32 -10.78 -1.73
CA ALA A 30 10.03 -9.42 -2.12
C ALA A 30 11.14 -8.44 -1.74
N SER A 31 11.82 -8.65 -0.61
CA SER A 31 13.01 -7.87 -0.23
C SER A 31 14.14 -8.05 -1.24
N ALA A 32 14.47 -9.29 -1.61
CA ALA A 32 15.47 -9.54 -2.64
C ALA A 32 15.08 -8.93 -3.98
N GLY A 33 13.78 -8.98 -4.35
CA GLY A 33 13.25 -8.32 -5.53
C GLY A 33 13.41 -6.80 -5.50
N ARG A 34 13.17 -6.16 -4.35
CA ARG A 34 13.42 -4.72 -4.15
C ARG A 34 14.89 -4.38 -4.35
N ASP A 35 15.79 -5.16 -3.76
CA ASP A 35 17.23 -4.93 -3.88
C ASP A 35 17.68 -5.04 -5.34
N VAL A 36 17.16 -6.02 -6.09
CA VAL A 36 17.40 -6.14 -7.54
C VAL A 36 16.91 -4.91 -8.28
N ILE A 37 15.66 -4.47 -8.04
CA ILE A 37 15.07 -3.30 -8.70
C ILE A 37 15.90 -2.03 -8.41
N GLU A 38 16.32 -1.82 -7.16
CA GLU A 38 17.17 -0.69 -6.76
C GLU A 38 18.51 -0.71 -7.47
N LEU A 39 19.17 -1.87 -7.50
CA LEU A 39 20.49 -2.03 -8.11
C LEU A 39 20.43 -1.89 -9.64
N MET A 40 19.35 -2.30 -10.29
CA MET A 40 19.18 -2.13 -11.75
C MET A 40 19.22 -0.66 -12.19
N SER A 41 18.80 0.27 -11.34
CA SER A 41 18.81 1.70 -11.66
C SER A 41 20.19 2.35 -11.61
N SER A 42 21.18 1.70 -10.99
CA SER A 42 22.49 2.32 -10.69
C SER A 42 23.71 1.40 -10.87
N SER A 43 23.52 0.16 -11.33
CA SER A 43 24.59 -0.83 -11.47
C SER A 43 25.57 -0.50 -12.60
N ALA A 44 26.85 -0.76 -12.34
CA ALA A 44 27.94 -0.72 -13.32
C ALA A 44 28.34 -2.13 -13.83
N ALA A 45 27.52 -3.15 -13.57
CA ALA A 45 27.77 -4.53 -13.99
C ALA A 45 27.94 -4.65 -15.51
N THR A 46 28.77 -5.60 -15.91
CA THR A 46 29.01 -5.95 -17.32
C THR A 46 27.83 -6.70 -17.92
N ALA A 47 27.78 -6.80 -19.26
CA ALA A 47 26.73 -7.55 -19.95
C ALA A 47 26.68 -9.02 -19.49
N ASP A 48 27.83 -9.70 -19.41
CA ASP A 48 27.91 -11.10 -18.99
C ASP A 48 27.40 -11.31 -17.55
N GLU A 49 27.66 -10.37 -16.64
CA GLU A 49 27.15 -10.42 -15.26
C GLU A 49 25.64 -10.17 -15.20
N LEU A 50 25.12 -9.27 -16.05
CA LEU A 50 23.68 -9.00 -16.15
C LEU A 50 22.93 -10.19 -16.75
N ASP A 51 23.49 -10.86 -17.77
CA ASP A 51 22.92 -12.07 -18.37
C ASP A 51 22.87 -13.21 -17.34
N ALA A 52 23.95 -13.42 -16.58
CA ALA A 52 23.96 -14.43 -15.51
C ALA A 52 22.94 -14.13 -14.38
N ALA A 53 22.73 -12.85 -14.07
CA ALA A 53 21.70 -12.42 -13.12
C ALA A 53 20.29 -12.66 -13.68
N ALA A 54 20.08 -12.40 -14.98
CA ALA A 54 18.82 -12.67 -15.66
C ALA A 54 18.47 -14.17 -15.64
N ASP A 55 19.41 -15.05 -15.98
CA ASP A 55 19.24 -16.52 -15.92
C ASP A 55 18.79 -16.98 -14.51
N SER A 56 19.34 -16.35 -13.47
CA SER A 56 18.97 -16.62 -12.08
C SER A 56 17.54 -16.18 -11.76
N LEU A 57 17.11 -15.01 -12.24
CA LEU A 57 15.74 -14.53 -12.09
C LEU A 57 14.74 -15.39 -12.87
N GLU A 58 15.08 -15.81 -14.07
CA GLU A 58 14.25 -16.72 -14.87
C GLU A 58 14.05 -18.06 -14.16
N SER A 59 15.09 -18.59 -13.51
CA SER A 59 14.98 -19.78 -12.66
C SER A 59 14.01 -19.57 -11.49
N VAL A 60 14.01 -18.38 -10.88
CA VAL A 60 13.03 -18.02 -9.83
C VAL A 60 11.60 -17.94 -10.41
N VAL A 61 11.44 -17.38 -11.60
CA VAL A 61 10.14 -17.31 -12.29
C VAL A 61 9.57 -18.70 -12.53
N GLU A 62 10.38 -19.67 -12.96
CA GLU A 62 9.92 -21.05 -13.18
C GLU A 62 9.48 -21.74 -11.88
N ILE A 63 10.17 -21.49 -10.76
CA ILE A 63 9.71 -21.96 -9.43
C ILE A 63 8.30 -21.43 -9.14
N LEU A 64 8.07 -20.12 -9.35
CA LEU A 64 6.79 -19.48 -9.06
C LEU A 64 5.67 -19.91 -10.02
N ARG A 65 5.97 -20.08 -11.32
CA ARG A 65 5.03 -20.55 -12.34
C ARG A 65 4.57 -21.99 -12.12
N GLY A 66 5.40 -22.81 -11.46
CA GLY A 66 5.05 -24.18 -11.06
C GLY A 66 3.89 -24.27 -10.06
N HIS A 67 3.42 -23.14 -9.53
CA HIS A 67 2.29 -23.05 -8.61
C HIS A 67 1.08 -22.37 -9.27
N SER A 68 -0.14 -22.69 -8.82
CA SER A 68 -1.36 -22.06 -9.32
C SER A 68 -1.29 -20.54 -9.13
N THR A 69 -1.15 -19.81 -10.24
CA THR A 69 -1.28 -18.35 -10.26
C THR A 69 -2.77 -18.00 -10.34
N GLY A 70 -3.20 -16.97 -9.61
CA GLY A 70 -4.58 -16.48 -9.66
C GLY A 70 -5.53 -16.92 -8.54
N SER A 71 -5.06 -17.49 -7.42
CA SER A 71 -5.96 -17.73 -6.26
C SER A 71 -6.05 -16.52 -5.31
N ALA A 72 -7.24 -15.92 -5.26
CA ALA A 72 -7.85 -15.28 -4.09
C ALA A 72 -7.06 -14.17 -3.37
N TYR A 73 -6.86 -13.01 -4.01
CA TYR A 73 -6.81 -11.77 -3.22
C TYR A 73 -8.25 -11.41 -2.82
N GLU A 74 -8.76 -12.02 -1.76
CA GLU A 74 -10.02 -11.66 -1.10
C GLU A 74 -9.79 -10.44 -0.18
N GLY A 75 -9.41 -9.31 -0.77
CA GLY A 75 -9.09 -8.08 -0.02
C GLY A 75 -8.90 -6.84 -0.89
N VAL A 76 -8.66 -5.70 -0.24
CA VAL A 76 -8.27 -4.44 -0.88
C VAL A 76 -6.87 -4.07 -0.38
N SER A 77 -5.96 -3.72 -1.29
CA SER A 77 -4.54 -3.46 -1.00
C SER A 77 -4.26 -2.10 -0.37
N GLU A 78 -5.30 -1.30 -0.13
CA GLU A 78 -5.23 0.09 0.35
C GLU A 78 -5.85 0.22 1.73
N MET A 79 -5.17 0.94 2.63
CA MET A 79 -5.64 1.22 3.99
C MET A 79 -6.98 1.94 4.04
N ALA A 80 -7.25 2.86 3.09
CA ALA A 80 -8.52 3.58 2.98
C ALA A 80 -9.74 2.65 2.90
N ASN A 81 -9.53 1.46 2.32
CA ASN A 81 -10.56 0.50 1.98
C ASN A 81 -10.56 -0.73 2.90
N ALA A 82 -9.65 -0.78 3.87
CA ALA A 82 -9.56 -1.86 4.83
C ALA A 82 -10.44 -1.57 6.07
N GLY A 83 -11.55 -2.28 6.21
CA GLY A 83 -12.49 -2.10 7.33
C GLY A 83 -13.63 -3.12 7.31
N ASP A 84 -14.33 -3.28 8.44
CA ASP A 84 -15.21 -4.44 8.69
C ASP A 84 -16.48 -4.49 7.84
N ARG A 85 -16.70 -3.49 6.98
CA ARG A 85 -17.92 -3.35 6.19
C ARG A 85 -17.82 -3.96 4.79
N LEU A 86 -16.75 -4.69 4.48
CA LEU A 86 -16.63 -5.46 3.24
C LEU A 86 -17.52 -6.73 3.33
N PRO A 87 -18.56 -6.90 2.47
CA PRO A 87 -19.25 -8.19 2.33
C PRO A 87 -18.26 -9.35 2.12
N GLY A 88 -18.32 -10.38 2.97
CA GLY A 88 -17.35 -11.48 3.00
C GLY A 88 -16.32 -11.42 4.14
N ARG A 89 -16.15 -10.28 4.83
CA ARG A 89 -15.29 -10.18 6.02
C ARG A 89 -15.78 -10.97 7.22
N GLU A 90 -17.08 -11.19 7.37
CA GLU A 90 -17.61 -12.07 8.43
C GLU A 90 -17.02 -13.49 8.30
N ARG A 91 -16.88 -14.00 7.07
CA ARG A 91 -16.19 -15.27 6.82
C ARG A 91 -14.68 -15.22 7.11
N LEU A 92 -14.03 -14.07 6.92
CA LEU A 92 -12.60 -13.86 7.24
C LEU A 92 -12.35 -13.70 8.75
N GLN A 93 -13.38 -13.32 9.53
CA GLN A 93 -13.33 -13.24 10.99
C GLN A 93 -13.62 -14.61 11.65
N ASP A 94 -14.50 -15.41 11.04
CA ASP A 94 -14.80 -16.78 11.51
C ASP A 94 -13.68 -17.77 11.20
N VAL A 95 -12.92 -17.53 10.13
CA VAL A 95 -11.74 -18.31 9.77
C VAL A 95 -10.53 -17.65 10.42
N ASN A 96 -10.05 -18.19 11.53
CA ASN A 96 -8.84 -17.77 12.24
C ASN A 96 -7.54 -18.08 11.43
N ASP A 97 -7.54 -17.75 10.14
CA ASP A 97 -6.42 -17.91 9.23
C ASP A 97 -5.68 -16.57 9.09
N PRO A 98 -4.45 -16.45 9.63
CA PRO A 98 -3.66 -15.24 9.53
C PRO A 98 -3.26 -14.86 8.10
N GLU A 99 -3.33 -15.78 7.11
CA GLU A 99 -3.04 -15.48 5.71
C GLU A 99 -4.11 -14.59 5.05
N LEU A 100 -5.37 -14.76 5.46
CA LEU A 100 -6.51 -14.01 4.95
C LEU A 100 -6.46 -12.51 5.31
N TRP A 101 -5.66 -12.15 6.31
CA TRP A 101 -5.43 -10.78 6.75
C TRP A 101 -4.17 -10.14 6.15
N ALA A 102 -3.37 -10.89 5.38
CA ALA A 102 -2.10 -10.43 4.81
C ALA A 102 -2.26 -9.42 3.65
N GLN A 103 -3.44 -8.87 3.41
CA GLN A 103 -3.73 -7.97 2.29
C GLN A 103 -2.73 -6.80 2.20
N PHE A 104 -2.35 -6.22 3.33
CA PHE A 104 -1.40 -5.11 3.36
C PHE A 104 0.03 -5.49 3.02
N ASP A 105 0.43 -6.75 3.21
CA ASP A 105 1.76 -7.20 2.81
C ASP A 105 1.95 -7.04 1.28
N TYR A 106 0.87 -7.00 0.51
CA TYR A 106 0.92 -6.83 -0.94
C TYR A 106 0.65 -5.40 -1.42
N SER A 107 0.42 -4.44 -0.51
CA SER A 107 0.23 -3.04 -0.88
C SER A 107 1.40 -2.53 -1.73
N PRO A 108 1.15 -1.71 -2.77
CA PRO A 108 2.20 -1.10 -3.56
C PRO A 108 3.00 -0.02 -2.81
N PHE A 109 2.57 0.42 -1.63
CA PHE A 109 3.26 1.48 -0.87
C PHE A 109 3.75 1.02 0.50
N ILE A 110 2.97 0.21 1.22
CA ILE A 110 3.30 -0.26 2.58
C ILE A 110 3.67 -1.76 2.65
N GLY A 111 3.60 -2.46 1.51
CA GLY A 111 3.60 -3.91 1.46
C GLY A 111 4.99 -4.54 1.48
N LEU A 112 5.30 -5.23 2.58
CA LEU A 112 6.57 -5.95 2.73
C LEU A 112 6.75 -7.13 1.76
N ALA A 113 5.66 -7.71 1.25
CA ALA A 113 5.63 -8.77 0.23
C ALA A 113 5.46 -8.25 -1.20
N ASN A 114 5.47 -6.93 -1.44
CA ASN A 114 5.42 -6.34 -2.77
C ASN A 114 6.80 -5.77 -3.16
N PRO A 115 7.48 -6.32 -4.19
CA PRO A 115 8.80 -5.85 -4.59
C PRO A 115 8.80 -4.43 -5.19
N MET A 116 7.64 -3.87 -5.55
CA MET A 116 7.54 -2.47 -6.01
C MET A 116 7.41 -1.46 -4.86
N SER A 117 7.06 -1.92 -3.66
CA SER A 117 6.81 -1.04 -2.52
C SER A 117 8.11 -0.40 -2.00
N PRO A 118 8.12 0.90 -1.66
CA PRO A 118 9.21 1.60 -0.96
C PRO A 118 9.20 1.32 0.57
N PRO A 119 8.74 0.14 1.00
CA PRO A 119 7.98 -0.13 2.24
C PRO A 119 7.78 1.05 3.21
N MET A 120 6.75 1.85 2.96
CA MET A 120 6.32 2.93 3.85
C MET A 120 5.86 2.39 5.21
N ARG A 121 6.36 2.99 6.30
CA ARG A 121 6.00 2.61 7.68
C ARG A 121 5.02 3.61 8.25
N LEU A 122 3.75 3.21 8.38
CA LEU A 122 2.69 4.05 8.94
C LEU A 122 2.51 3.79 10.42
N ASP A 123 2.28 4.86 11.18
CA ASP A 123 1.90 4.84 12.59
C ASP A 123 0.78 5.86 12.86
N TYR A 124 0.04 5.66 13.95
CA TYR A 124 -0.98 6.61 14.43
C TYR A 124 -0.46 7.33 15.69
N GLU A 125 -0.35 8.65 15.60
CA GLU A 125 0.13 9.54 16.67
C GLU A 125 -1.00 10.51 17.05
N GLY A 126 -1.81 10.14 18.05
CA GLY A 126 -2.95 10.96 18.49
C GLY A 126 -4.00 11.10 17.40
N ASP A 127 -4.24 12.33 16.95
CA ASP A 127 -5.17 12.67 15.87
C ASP A 127 -4.52 12.73 14.49
N ARG A 128 -3.27 12.23 14.36
CA ARG A 128 -2.51 12.19 13.12
C ARG A 128 -2.12 10.78 12.71
N VAL A 129 -1.92 10.61 11.41
CA VAL A 129 -1.17 9.50 10.84
C VAL A 129 0.19 10.03 10.42
N VAL A 130 1.23 9.30 10.79
CA VAL A 130 2.60 9.59 10.39
C VAL A 130 3.13 8.44 9.56
N CYS A 131 4.02 8.74 8.61
CA CYS A 131 4.64 7.76 7.77
C CYS A 131 6.10 8.11 7.53
N ASP A 132 6.99 7.17 7.81
CA ASP A 132 8.42 7.29 7.50
C ASP A 132 8.77 6.44 6.26
N VAL A 133 9.57 7.00 5.37
CA VAL A 133 10.01 6.34 4.12
C VAL A 133 11.34 6.88 3.63
N THR A 134 12.14 6.04 2.98
CA THR A 134 13.33 6.45 2.22
C THR A 134 13.23 5.87 0.82
N PHE A 135 13.10 6.73 -0.19
CA PHE A 135 13.05 6.30 -1.58
C PHE A 135 14.47 6.13 -2.13
N GLY A 136 14.76 4.96 -2.69
CA GLY A 136 15.99 4.68 -3.43
C GLY A 136 15.94 5.11 -4.90
N SER A 137 17.01 4.83 -5.63
CA SER A 137 17.19 5.18 -7.05
C SER A 137 16.09 4.61 -7.96
N ALA A 138 15.46 3.50 -7.59
CA ALA A 138 14.33 2.93 -8.34
C ALA A 138 13.12 3.88 -8.49
N TYR A 139 13.04 4.92 -7.65
CA TYR A 139 11.92 5.85 -7.59
C TYR A 139 12.26 7.24 -8.16
N GLU A 140 13.42 7.36 -8.82
CA GLU A 140 13.90 8.61 -9.39
C GLU A 140 12.97 9.13 -10.50
N GLY A 141 12.78 10.45 -10.54
CA GLY A 141 12.16 11.16 -11.66
C GLY A 141 13.10 12.22 -12.20
N PRO A 142 13.08 13.45 -11.66
CA PRO A 142 14.16 14.39 -11.89
C PRO A 142 15.48 13.89 -11.24
N PRO A 143 16.65 14.35 -11.72
CA PRO A 143 17.93 13.96 -11.15
C PRO A 143 17.99 14.13 -9.63
N ALA A 144 18.37 13.07 -8.93
CA ALA A 144 18.47 12.94 -7.47
C ALA A 144 17.15 13.18 -6.69
N CYS A 145 16.00 13.17 -7.37
CA CYS A 145 14.71 13.48 -6.78
C CYS A 145 13.69 12.36 -7.00
N VAL A 146 12.85 12.13 -5.99
CA VAL A 146 11.69 11.23 -6.11
C VAL A 146 10.79 11.74 -7.23
N HIS A 147 10.37 10.83 -8.11
CA HIS A 147 9.39 11.15 -9.14
C HIS A 147 8.08 11.63 -8.49
N GLY A 148 7.54 12.75 -8.97
CA GLY A 148 6.33 13.35 -8.38
C GLY A 148 5.14 12.38 -8.31
N GLY A 149 5.01 11.47 -9.27
CA GLY A 149 4.01 10.39 -9.24
C GLY A 149 4.10 9.49 -8.00
N TYR A 150 5.30 9.14 -7.52
CA TYR A 150 5.47 8.37 -6.29
C TYR A 150 5.16 9.20 -5.05
N VAL A 151 5.50 10.49 -5.04
CA VAL A 151 5.11 11.41 -3.96
C VAL A 151 3.59 11.53 -3.87
N ALA A 152 2.90 11.70 -5.00
CA ALA A 152 1.44 11.78 -5.03
C ALA A 152 0.78 10.48 -4.56
N ALA A 153 1.28 9.34 -5.02
CA ALA A 153 0.74 8.05 -4.61
C ALA A 153 1.04 7.72 -3.12
N ALA A 154 2.20 8.15 -2.60
CA ALA A 154 2.49 8.08 -1.17
C ALA A 154 1.51 8.94 -0.35
N PHE A 155 1.18 10.15 -0.82
CA PHE A 155 0.12 10.95 -0.19
C PHE A 155 -1.24 10.24 -0.24
N ASP A 156 -1.62 9.63 -1.36
CA ASP A 156 -2.89 8.91 -1.45
C ASP A 156 -3.01 7.81 -0.38
N GLU A 157 -1.95 7.03 -0.18
CA GLU A 157 -1.92 5.98 0.85
C GLU A 157 -2.01 6.56 2.27
N VAL A 158 -1.21 7.59 2.61
CA VAL A 158 -1.17 8.17 3.97
C VAL A 158 -2.43 8.95 4.30
N LEU A 159 -2.97 9.73 3.36
CA LEU A 159 -4.24 10.43 3.53
C LEU A 159 -5.40 9.43 3.60
N GLY A 160 -5.32 8.33 2.87
CA GLY A 160 -6.24 7.20 2.95
C GLY A 160 -6.24 6.50 4.32
N ALA A 161 -5.08 6.41 4.97
CA ALA A 161 -5.00 5.99 6.36
C ALA A 161 -5.59 7.04 7.31
N ALA A 162 -5.27 8.34 7.12
CA ALA A 162 -5.76 9.41 7.98
C ALA A 162 -7.29 9.63 7.88
N GLN A 163 -7.92 9.41 6.70
CA GLN A 163 -9.38 9.53 6.59
C GLN A 163 -10.12 8.54 7.49
N SER A 164 -9.50 7.41 7.85
CA SER A 164 -10.10 6.41 8.74
C SER A 164 -10.36 6.93 10.16
N LEU A 165 -9.66 8.01 10.57
CA LEU A 165 -9.91 8.73 11.82
C LEU A 165 -11.30 9.39 11.85
N SER A 166 -11.96 9.54 10.70
CA SER A 166 -13.36 10.00 10.62
C SER A 166 -14.40 8.99 11.11
N GLY A 167 -13.97 7.76 11.41
CA GLY A 167 -14.82 6.63 11.82
C GLY A 167 -15.47 5.87 10.66
N ASP A 168 -15.28 6.32 9.42
CA ASP A 168 -15.79 5.67 8.21
C ASP A 168 -14.68 5.34 7.22
N GLN A 169 -15.04 4.55 6.22
CA GLN A 169 -14.18 4.22 5.09
C GLN A 169 -14.64 5.01 3.86
N GLY A 170 -13.70 5.53 3.09
CA GLY A 170 -14.01 6.32 1.90
C GLY A 170 -12.99 6.12 0.79
N MET A 171 -13.46 6.28 -0.44
CA MET A 171 -12.61 6.25 -1.65
C MET A 171 -12.07 7.64 -1.94
N THR A 172 -10.84 7.73 -2.43
CA THR A 172 -10.28 8.97 -2.97
C THR A 172 -11.16 9.48 -4.11
N ALA A 173 -11.68 10.71 -3.97
CA ALA A 173 -12.43 11.40 -5.02
C ALA A 173 -11.63 12.56 -5.63
N ARG A 174 -10.74 13.19 -4.85
CA ARG A 174 -9.78 14.17 -5.35
C ARG A 174 -8.52 14.10 -4.49
N LEU A 175 -7.38 14.19 -5.15
CA LEU A 175 -6.08 14.44 -4.52
C LEU A 175 -5.46 15.66 -5.21
N THR A 176 -5.01 16.63 -4.42
CA THR A 176 -4.28 17.80 -4.89
C THR A 176 -2.95 17.84 -4.18
N VAL A 177 -1.84 17.85 -4.92
CA VAL A 177 -0.48 17.85 -4.37
C VAL A 177 0.25 19.09 -4.86
N ASN A 178 0.78 19.88 -3.93
CA ASN A 178 1.65 21.02 -4.22
C ASN A 178 3.10 20.62 -3.90
N TYR A 179 3.97 20.63 -4.91
CA TYR A 179 5.40 20.39 -4.74
C TYR A 179 6.08 21.70 -4.35
N ARG A 180 6.63 21.76 -3.14
CA ARG A 180 7.20 22.98 -2.53
C ARG A 180 8.70 23.07 -2.72
N SER A 181 9.41 21.94 -2.65
CA SER A 181 10.84 21.85 -2.94
C SER A 181 11.21 20.43 -3.41
N PRO A 182 12.41 20.21 -3.99
CA PRO A 182 12.82 18.88 -4.45
C PRO A 182 12.70 17.83 -3.33
N THR A 183 12.06 16.69 -3.61
CA THR A 183 11.99 15.58 -2.65
C THR A 183 13.22 14.70 -2.87
N PRO A 184 14.18 14.66 -1.94
CA PRO A 184 15.45 13.96 -2.14
C PRO A 184 15.28 12.44 -2.15
N LEU A 185 16.11 11.77 -2.95
CA LEU A 185 16.35 10.32 -2.85
C LEU A 185 17.35 10.02 -1.72
N HIS A 186 17.33 8.78 -1.22
CA HIS A 186 18.27 8.24 -0.22
C HIS A 186 18.30 8.98 1.13
N GLU A 187 17.37 9.90 1.37
CA GLU A 187 17.20 10.61 2.62
C GLU A 187 15.90 10.17 3.33
N PRO A 188 15.86 10.14 4.67
CA PRO A 188 14.61 9.93 5.40
C PRO A 188 13.60 11.04 5.12
N LEU A 189 12.39 10.63 4.75
CA LEU A 189 11.23 11.49 4.59
C LEU A 189 10.18 11.12 5.62
N ARG A 190 9.52 12.15 6.15
CA ARG A 190 8.35 11.99 7.03
C ARG A 190 7.14 12.62 6.38
N ILE A 191 6.05 11.87 6.32
CA ILE A 191 4.74 12.35 5.90
C ILE A 191 3.85 12.40 7.13
N GLU A 192 3.21 13.54 7.39
CA GLU A 192 2.17 13.66 8.41
C GLU A 192 0.84 13.98 7.74
N ALA A 193 -0.24 13.33 8.15
CA ALA A 193 -1.57 13.58 7.65
C ALA A 193 -2.61 13.61 8.79
N TRP A 194 -3.61 14.46 8.64
CA TRP A 194 -4.65 14.66 9.64
C TRP A 194 -6.01 14.89 9.00
N LEU A 195 -7.05 14.43 9.71
CA LEU A 195 -8.43 14.71 9.35
C LEU A 195 -8.70 16.20 9.59
N ASP A 196 -9.10 16.93 8.55
CA ASP A 196 -9.46 18.34 8.66
C ASP A 196 -10.91 18.50 9.09
N ARG A 197 -11.83 18.01 8.25
CA ARG A 197 -13.27 18.10 8.51
C ARG A 197 -14.05 17.05 7.76
N ARG A 198 -15.31 16.91 8.16
CA ARG A 198 -16.28 16.04 7.51
C ARG A 198 -17.59 16.79 7.26
N GLU A 199 -18.11 16.66 6.05
CA GLU A 199 -19.37 17.24 5.61
C GLU A 199 -20.24 16.14 4.99
N GLY A 200 -21.08 15.51 5.81
CA GLY A 200 -21.88 14.35 5.40
C GLY A 200 -20.98 13.18 4.98
N ARG A 201 -20.97 12.86 3.68
CA ARG A 201 -20.10 11.81 3.10
C ARG A 201 -18.74 12.31 2.62
N LYS A 202 -18.51 13.62 2.58
CA LYS A 202 -17.23 14.20 2.16
C LYS A 202 -16.30 14.24 3.38
N ILE A 203 -15.12 13.64 3.25
CA ILE A 203 -14.09 13.64 4.27
C ILE A 203 -12.88 14.36 3.68
N PHE A 204 -12.46 15.44 4.33
CA PHE A 204 -11.32 16.25 3.90
C PHE A 204 -10.13 15.96 4.81
N VAL A 205 -8.99 15.69 4.20
CA VAL A 205 -7.74 15.30 4.88
C VAL A 205 -6.62 16.13 4.29
N ASN A 206 -5.71 16.58 5.14
CA ASN A 206 -4.50 17.29 4.72
C ASN A 206 -3.27 16.46 5.07
N GLY A 207 -2.16 16.72 4.38
CA GLY A 207 -0.87 16.19 4.79
C GLY A 207 0.32 16.96 4.24
N GLU A 208 1.47 16.74 4.87
CA GLU A 208 2.75 17.35 4.54
C GLU A 208 3.84 16.28 4.46
N MET A 209 4.76 16.42 3.50
CA MET A 209 5.96 15.61 3.38
C MET A 209 7.19 16.48 3.62
N ARG A 210 8.09 16.02 4.50
CA ARG A 210 9.29 16.76 4.90
C ARG A 210 10.55 15.89 4.80
N ALA A 211 11.65 16.53 4.42
CA ALA A 211 13.01 16.03 4.54
C ALA A 211 13.69 16.78 5.70
N GLY A 212 13.74 16.17 6.88
CA GLY A 212 14.01 16.90 8.13
C GLY A 212 12.98 18.02 8.33
N GLU A 213 13.44 19.26 8.48
CA GLU A 213 12.56 20.43 8.66
C GLU A 213 11.99 20.98 7.33
N ARG A 214 12.56 20.58 6.19
CA ARG A 214 12.23 21.17 4.88
C ARG A 214 10.98 20.55 4.29
N LEU A 215 9.96 21.37 4.06
CA LEU A 215 8.74 20.97 3.34
C LEU A 215 9.06 20.71 1.86
N THR A 216 8.84 19.47 1.41
CA THR A 216 9.08 19.07 0.01
C THR A 216 7.77 19.08 -0.78
N ALA A 217 6.68 18.64 -0.16
CA ALA A 217 5.35 18.67 -0.75
C ALA A 217 4.26 18.71 0.33
N GLU A 218 3.06 19.11 -0.07
CA GLU A 218 1.85 19.07 0.76
C GLU A 218 0.69 18.57 -0.10
N ALA A 219 -0.34 18.02 0.53
CA ALA A 219 -1.50 17.49 -0.16
C ALA A 219 -2.82 17.76 0.56
N GLU A 220 -3.86 17.94 -0.24
CA GLU A 220 -5.26 17.91 0.17
C GLU A 220 -5.97 16.72 -0.48
N GLY A 221 -6.59 15.88 0.34
CA GLY A 221 -7.43 14.77 -0.08
C GLY A 221 -8.90 15.05 0.20
N LEU A 222 -9.76 14.69 -0.76
CA LEU A 222 -11.19 14.54 -0.56
C LEU A 222 -11.55 13.08 -0.78
N PHE A 223 -12.07 12.46 0.27
CA PHE A 223 -12.60 11.11 0.25
C PHE A 223 -14.12 11.13 0.32
N ILE A 224 -14.77 10.15 -0.31
CA ILE A 224 -16.21 9.96 -0.22
C ILE A 224 -16.48 8.68 0.54
N ALA A 225 -17.08 8.82 1.73
CA ALA A 225 -17.48 7.72 2.58
C ALA A 225 -18.40 6.75 1.81
N PHE A 226 -18.15 5.45 1.96
CA PHE A 226 -18.90 4.43 1.25
C PHE A 226 -20.40 4.50 1.52
N ASP A 227 -21.17 4.26 0.47
CA ASP A 227 -22.55 3.83 0.56
C ASP A 227 -22.55 2.29 0.55
N PRO A 228 -22.96 1.62 1.65
CA PRO A 228 -22.92 0.16 1.76
C PRO A 228 -23.58 -0.56 0.57
N ALA A 229 -24.66 0.00 0.00
CA ALA A 229 -25.40 -0.61 -1.10
C ALA A 229 -24.66 -0.53 -2.45
N LYS A 230 -23.87 0.53 -2.68
CA LYS A 230 -23.03 0.64 -3.89
C LYS A 230 -21.77 -0.21 -3.79
N PHE A 231 -21.26 -0.37 -2.58
CA PHE A 231 -20.05 -1.16 -2.35
C PHE A 231 -20.28 -2.66 -2.60
N ALA A 232 -21.44 -3.20 -2.18
CA ALA A 232 -21.84 -4.56 -2.50
C ALA A 232 -21.80 -4.84 -4.02
N LYS A 233 -22.32 -3.92 -4.84
CA LYS A 233 -22.30 -4.04 -6.31
C LYS A 233 -20.90 -4.04 -6.92
N LEU A 234 -19.97 -3.27 -6.35
CA LEU A 234 -18.59 -3.22 -6.84
C LEU A 234 -17.85 -4.55 -6.56
N LEU A 235 -18.11 -5.16 -5.40
CA LEU A 235 -17.59 -6.48 -5.07
C LEU A 235 -18.20 -7.58 -5.94
N GLU A 236 -19.51 -7.53 -6.20
CA GLU A 236 -20.18 -8.44 -7.14
C GLU A 236 -19.51 -8.36 -8.52
N ALA A 237 -19.30 -7.15 -9.05
CA ALA A 237 -18.61 -6.96 -10.34
C ALA A 237 -17.17 -7.49 -10.34
N ARG A 238 -16.44 -7.35 -9.22
CA ARG A 238 -15.09 -7.93 -9.07
C ARG A 238 -15.12 -9.46 -9.05
N ALA A 239 -16.07 -10.05 -8.33
CA ALA A 239 -16.24 -11.49 -8.27
C ALA A 239 -16.60 -12.06 -9.66
N GLU A 240 -17.45 -11.37 -10.41
CA GLU A 240 -17.77 -11.70 -11.81
C GLU A 240 -16.54 -11.61 -12.72
N MET A 241 -15.74 -10.54 -12.61
CA MET A 241 -14.48 -10.39 -13.36
C MET A 241 -13.45 -11.47 -13.02
N GLN A 242 -13.35 -11.87 -11.76
CA GLN A 242 -12.48 -12.96 -11.33
C GLN A 242 -12.97 -14.30 -11.87
N ALA A 243 -14.26 -14.61 -11.73
CA ALA A 243 -14.87 -15.85 -12.25
C ALA A 243 -14.73 -15.97 -13.78
N ALA A 244 -14.86 -14.87 -14.51
CA ALA A 244 -14.64 -14.83 -15.96
C ALA A 244 -13.18 -15.15 -16.33
N LYS A 245 -12.20 -14.64 -15.57
CA LYS A 245 -10.78 -14.98 -15.76
C LYS A 245 -10.50 -16.46 -15.52
N THR A 246 -11.13 -17.08 -14.53
CA THR A 246 -10.98 -18.51 -14.21
C THR A 246 -11.63 -19.45 -15.24
N ASP A 247 -12.73 -19.05 -15.89
CA ASP A 247 -13.35 -19.83 -16.98
C ASP A 247 -12.52 -19.73 -18.27
N THR A 248 -11.96 -18.55 -18.55
CA THR A 248 -11.10 -18.34 -19.73
C THR A 248 -9.79 -19.13 -19.64
N SER A 249 -9.20 -19.25 -18.45
CA SER A 249 -7.99 -20.06 -18.21
C SER A 249 -8.22 -21.57 -18.18
N ARG A 250 -9.48 -22.04 -18.13
CA ARG A 250 -9.83 -23.48 -18.18
C ARG A 250 -10.18 -23.97 -19.60
N ARG A 251 -10.37 -23.04 -20.55
CA ARG A 251 -10.73 -23.34 -21.95
C ARG A 251 -9.57 -23.15 -22.94
N ALA A 252 -8.43 -22.65 -22.49
CA ALA A 252 -7.16 -22.60 -23.22
C ALA A 252 -6.29 -23.80 -22.82
#